data_AF-A0A7K0LMA4-F1
#
_entry.id   AF-A0A7K0LMA4-F1
#
_cell.length_a   1.000
_cell.length_b   1.000
_cell.length_c   1.000
_cell.angle_alpha   90.00
_cell.angle_beta   90.00
_cell.angle_gamma   90.00
#
_symmetry.space_group_name_H-M   'P 1'
#
loop_
_entity.id
_entity.type
_entity.pdbx_description
1 polymer ?
#
loop_
_entity_poly.entity_id
_entity_poly.type
_entity_poly.pdbx_seq_one_letter_code
_entity_poly.pdbx_strand_id
1 'polypeptide(L)'
;TLNDAFIILDEAQNTSPEQMKMFLTRLGFGSTMVITGDVTQVDLPSGTQSGLQVVQGILSDVDDVTFCRLTSHDVVRHRLVGRIVDAYAVYDAELAADIAKGLTPKRPGRR
;
A
#
# COMPACT_ATOMS: atom_id res chain seq x y z
N THR A 1 -2.92 13.55 -22.89
CA THR A 1 -4.13 12.95 -22.30
C THR A 1 -4.27 11.51 -22.79
N LEU A 2 -5.09 10.70 -22.13
CA LEU A 2 -5.36 9.29 -22.43
C LEU A 2 -6.87 9.14 -22.65
N ASN A 3 -7.31 8.90 -23.88
CA ASN A 3 -8.72 8.78 -24.25
C ASN A 3 -9.09 7.31 -24.48
N ASP A 4 -10.37 6.98 -24.29
CA ASP A 4 -10.96 5.65 -24.55
C ASP A 4 -10.16 4.50 -23.89
N ALA A 5 -9.69 4.72 -22.66
CA ALA A 5 -8.79 3.81 -21.96
C ALA A 5 -9.24 3.50 -20.54
N PHE A 6 -8.92 2.29 -20.08
CA PHE A 6 -8.97 1.92 -18.67
C PHE A 6 -7.54 1.92 -18.11
N ILE A 7 -7.28 2.81 -17.15
CA ILE A 7 -5.94 3.13 -16.68
C ILE A 7 -5.83 2.70 -15.22
N ILE A 8 -4.76 1.99 -14.86
CA ILE A 8 -4.49 1.60 -13.47
C ILE A 8 -3.12 2.16 -13.08
N LEU A 9 -3.07 2.87 -11.96
CA LEU A 9 -1.83 3.20 -11.26
C LEU A 9 -1.75 2.37 -10.01
N ASP A 10 -0.79 1.46 -9.97
CA ASP A 10 -0.52 0.62 -8.80
C ASP A 10 0.62 1.16 -7.95
N GLU A 11 0.64 0.75 -6.68
CA GLU A 11 1.62 1.21 -5.67
C GLU A 11 1.68 2.75 -5.56
N ALA A 12 0.53 3.41 -5.68
CA ALA A 12 0.43 4.85 -5.79
C ALA A 12 0.91 5.59 -4.53
N GLN A 13 1.04 4.90 -3.40
CA GLN A 13 1.63 5.46 -2.18
C GLN A 13 3.09 5.91 -2.40
N ASN A 14 3.79 5.34 -3.40
CA ASN A 14 5.17 5.65 -3.77
C ASN A 14 5.28 6.79 -4.79
N THR A 15 4.19 7.52 -5.03
CA THR A 15 4.21 8.73 -5.88
C THR A 15 4.35 9.99 -5.02
N SER A 16 5.05 11.00 -5.54
CA SER A 16 5.01 12.35 -4.96
C SER A 16 3.71 13.08 -5.32
N PRO A 17 3.34 14.17 -4.61
CA PRO A 17 2.16 14.98 -4.97
C PRO A 17 2.23 15.53 -6.40
N GLU A 18 3.41 15.92 -6.86
CA GLU A 18 3.63 16.41 -8.23
C GLU A 18 3.44 15.30 -9.26
N GLN A 19 3.93 14.09 -8.99
CA GLN A 19 3.74 12.93 -9.86
C GLN A 19 2.27 12.51 -9.93
N MET A 20 1.58 12.48 -8.79
CA MET A 20 0.14 12.20 -8.72
C MET A 20 -0.66 13.24 -9.54
N LYS A 21 -0.35 14.53 -9.39
CA LYS A 21 -0.97 15.59 -10.19
C LYS A 21 -0.68 15.44 -11.68
N MET A 22 0.58 15.15 -12.04
CA MET A 22 0.97 14.89 -13.43
C MET A 22 0.19 13.71 -14.01
N PHE A 23 -0.08 12.67 -13.21
CA PHE A 23 -0.81 11.48 -13.65
C PHE A 23 -2.30 11.76 -13.83
N LEU A 24 -2.96 12.33 -12.82
CA LEU A 24 -4.41 12.62 -12.87
C LEU A 24 -4.79 13.55 -14.01
N THR A 25 -3.95 14.54 -14.32
CA THR A 25 -4.16 15.48 -15.43
C THR A 25 -3.99 14.85 -16.81
N ARG A 26 -3.60 13.56 -16.90
CA ARG A 26 -3.59 12.80 -18.14
C ARG A 26 -4.95 12.18 -18.48
N LEU A 27 -5.93 12.14 -17.56
CA LEU A 27 -7.26 11.60 -17.85
C LEU A 27 -7.90 12.32 -19.05
N GLY A 28 -8.34 11.55 -20.04
CA GLY A 28 -9.00 12.05 -21.24
C GLY A 28 -10.45 11.55 -21.34
N PHE A 29 -11.12 11.90 -22.44
CA PHE A 29 -12.53 11.54 -22.64
C PHE A 29 -12.72 10.03 -22.81
N GLY A 30 -13.87 9.52 -22.36
CA GLY A 30 -14.20 8.10 -22.49
C GLY A 30 -13.32 7.17 -21.65
N SER A 31 -12.51 7.71 -20.73
CA SER A 31 -11.56 6.94 -19.94
C SER A 31 -12.00 6.78 -18.49
N THR A 32 -11.51 5.72 -17.85
CA THR A 32 -11.63 5.48 -16.42
C THR A 32 -10.25 5.26 -15.84
N MET A 33 -9.98 5.84 -14.67
CA MET A 33 -8.72 5.69 -13.97
C MET A 33 -8.97 5.08 -12.59
N VAL A 34 -8.22 4.04 -12.26
CA VAL A 34 -8.21 3.40 -10.95
C VAL A 34 -6.82 3.58 -10.36
N ILE A 35 -6.76 4.05 -9.12
CA ILE A 35 -5.51 4.27 -8.40
C ILE A 35 -5.53 3.38 -7.17
N THR A 36 -4.54 2.50 -7.06
CA THR A 36 -4.40 1.54 -5.96
C THR A 36 -3.13 1.80 -5.17
N GLY A 37 -3.18 1.51 -3.87
CA GLY A 37 -2.01 1.63 -3.00
C GLY A 37 -2.38 1.47 -1.52
N ASP A 38 -1.35 1.26 -0.70
CA ASP A 38 -1.46 1.16 0.74
C ASP A 38 -0.70 2.31 1.40
N VAL A 39 -1.45 3.26 2.00
CA VAL A 39 -0.87 4.44 2.66
C VAL A 39 0.01 4.10 3.87
N THR A 40 0.00 2.86 4.36
CA THR A 40 0.86 2.41 5.47
C THR A 40 2.23 1.92 5.00
N GLN A 41 2.40 1.69 3.69
CA GLN A 41 3.60 1.11 3.08
C GLN A 41 4.29 2.09 2.12
N VAL A 42 4.46 3.34 2.57
CA VAL A 42 5.11 4.40 1.79
C VAL A 42 6.62 4.16 1.75
N ASP A 43 7.16 3.96 0.55
CA ASP A 43 8.59 3.85 0.26
C ASP A 43 9.07 5.09 -0.50
N LEU A 44 9.08 6.23 0.19
CA LEU A 44 9.55 7.51 -0.33
C LEU A 44 10.73 8.02 0.51
N PRO A 45 11.62 8.85 -0.08
CA PRO A 45 12.68 9.51 0.67
C PRO A 45 12.13 10.24 1.90
N SER A 46 12.89 10.19 2.99
CA SER A 46 12.50 10.79 4.27
C SER A 46 12.07 12.25 4.10
N GLY A 47 10.84 12.57 4.53
CA GLY A 47 10.26 13.91 4.46
C GLY A 47 9.42 14.19 3.21
N THR A 48 9.42 13.29 2.21
CA THR A 48 8.49 13.38 1.09
C THR A 48 7.12 12.83 1.49
N GLN A 49 6.08 13.65 1.33
CA GLN A 49 4.70 13.19 1.52
C GLN A 49 4.25 12.31 0.35
N SER A 50 3.45 11.30 0.65
CA SER A 50 2.82 10.48 -0.39
C SER A 50 1.74 11.27 -1.13
N GLY A 51 1.80 11.26 -2.46
CA GLY A 51 0.78 11.80 -3.34
C GLY A 51 -0.59 11.16 -3.10
N LEU A 52 -0.64 9.85 -2.82
CA LEU A 52 -1.87 9.12 -2.50
C LEU A 52 -2.53 9.61 -1.20
N GLN A 53 -1.73 9.99 -0.19
CA GLN A 53 -2.26 10.52 1.06
C GLN A 53 -2.77 11.95 0.88
N VAL A 54 -2.01 12.78 0.16
CA VAL A 54 -2.35 14.19 -0.10
C VAL A 54 -3.62 14.31 -0.96
N VAL A 55 -3.73 13.49 -2.00
CA VAL A 55 -4.84 13.58 -2.95
C VAL A 55 -6.19 13.18 -2.36
N GLN A 56 -6.21 12.32 -1.33
CA GLN A 56 -7.44 11.98 -0.59
C GLN A 56 -8.11 13.21 0.03
N GLY A 57 -7.32 14.16 0.52
CA GLY A 57 -7.86 15.42 1.04
C GLY A 57 -8.30 16.35 -0.09
N ILE A 58 -7.47 16.49 -1.12
CA ILE A 58 -7.70 17.43 -2.24
C ILE A 58 -8.94 17.06 -3.06
N LEU A 59 -9.17 15.77 -3.33
CA LEU A 59 -10.26 15.31 -4.19
C LEU A 59 -11.49 14.81 -3.42
N SER A 60 -11.55 15.04 -2.11
CA SER A 60 -12.64 14.53 -1.26
C SER A 60 -14.03 15.03 -1.68
N ASP A 61 -14.11 16.25 -2.22
CA ASP A 61 -15.36 16.89 -2.66
C ASP A 61 -15.47 16.98 -4.19
N VAL A 62 -14.65 16.23 -4.94
CA VAL A 62 -14.68 16.25 -6.40
C VAL A 62 -15.70 15.22 -6.90
N ASP A 63 -16.71 15.71 -7.61
CA ASP A 63 -17.70 14.86 -8.29
C ASP A 63 -17.00 13.87 -9.24
N ASP A 64 -17.61 12.69 -9.41
CA ASP A 64 -17.07 11.56 -10.20
C ASP A 64 -15.74 10.95 -9.70
N VAL A 65 -15.27 11.33 -8.51
CA VAL A 65 -14.17 10.64 -7.80
C VAL A 65 -14.74 9.86 -6.61
N THR A 66 -14.29 8.61 -6.42
CA THR A 66 -14.72 7.78 -5.28
C THR A 66 -13.51 7.12 -4.62
N PHE A 67 -13.49 7.15 -3.29
CA PHE A 67 -12.46 6.50 -2.48
C PHE A 67 -12.99 5.20 -1.90
N CYS A 68 -12.48 4.07 -2.41
CA CYS A 68 -12.77 2.74 -1.89
C CYS A 68 -11.68 2.34 -0.87
N ARG A 69 -12.03 2.29 0.41
CA ARG A 69 -11.13 1.83 1.48
C ARG A 69 -11.38 0.36 1.78
N LEU A 70 -10.42 -0.47 1.40
CA LEU A 70 -10.41 -1.88 1.76
C LEU A 70 -9.67 -2.07 3.09
N THR A 71 -10.12 -3.03 3.87
CA THR A 71 -9.57 -3.39 5.17
C THR A 71 -9.02 -4.82 5.12
N SER A 72 -8.39 -5.26 6.22
CA SER A 72 -7.94 -6.64 6.36
C SER A 72 -9.07 -7.66 6.22
N HIS A 73 -10.32 -7.29 6.50
CA HIS A 73 -11.50 -8.15 6.32
C HIS A 73 -11.82 -8.43 4.85
N ASP A 74 -11.42 -7.54 3.95
CA ASP A 74 -11.65 -7.66 2.51
C ASP A 74 -10.56 -8.53 1.83
N VAL A 75 -9.51 -8.89 2.56
CA VAL A 75 -8.37 -9.64 2.01
C VAL A 75 -8.63 -11.15 2.12
N VAL A 76 -9.08 -11.74 1.02
CA VAL A 76 -9.20 -13.19 0.90
C VAL A 76 -7.83 -13.79 0.57
N ARG A 77 -7.19 -14.39 1.57
CA ARG A 77 -5.90 -15.08 1.40
C ARG A 77 -6.11 -16.59 1.28
N HIS A 78 -5.26 -17.23 0.48
CA HIS A 78 -5.20 -18.69 0.45
C HIS A 78 -4.84 -19.24 1.84
N ARG A 79 -5.46 -20.37 2.26
CA ARG A 79 -5.25 -20.96 3.61
C ARG A 79 -3.77 -21.19 3.95
N LEU A 80 -2.96 -21.56 2.97
CA LEU A 80 -1.52 -21.72 3.15
C LEU A 80 -0.82 -20.39 3.48
N VAL A 81 -1.21 -19.30 2.82
CA VAL A 81 -0.64 -17.97 3.07
C VAL A 81 -0.96 -17.52 4.49
N GLY A 82 -2.21 -17.73 4.94
CA GLY A 82 -2.58 -17.48 6.35
C GLY A 82 -1.68 -18.22 7.33
N ARG A 83 -1.50 -19.53 7.14
CA ARG A 83 -0.60 -20.36 7.97
C ARG A 83 0.85 -19.89 7.95
N ILE A 84 1.33 -19.40 6.80
CA ILE A 84 2.68 -18.84 6.68
C ILE A 84 2.79 -17.55 7.50
N VAL A 85 1.84 -16.63 7.35
CA VAL A 85 1.81 -15.36 8.09
C VAL A 85 1.75 -15.62 9.60
N ASP A 86 0.91 -16.54 10.05
CA ASP A 86 0.79 -16.90 11.46
C ASP A 86 2.12 -17.45 12.02
N ALA A 87 2.81 -18.29 11.24
CA ALA A 87 4.11 -18.84 11.64
C ALA A 87 5.19 -17.75 11.78
N TYR A 88 5.21 -16.76 10.87
CA TYR A 88 6.10 -15.60 10.98
C TYR A 88 5.75 -14.70 12.16
N ALA A 89 4.46 -14.48 12.42
CA ALA A 89 4.02 -13.67 13.55
C ALA A 89 4.49 -14.25 14.91
N VAL A 90 4.44 -15.58 15.06
CA VAL A 90 4.98 -16.28 16.25
C VAL A 90 6.50 -16.09 16.33
N TYR A 91 7.21 -16.31 15.22
CA TYR A 91 8.66 -16.15 15.16
C TYR A 91 9.11 -14.72 15.51
N ASP A 92 8.45 -13.70 14.97
CA ASP A 92 8.78 -12.30 15.22
C ASP A 92 8.51 -11.89 16.67
N ALA A 93 7.44 -12.41 17.29
CA ALA A 93 7.14 -12.19 18.70
C ALA A 93 8.18 -12.84 19.62
N GLU A 94 8.61 -14.07 19.31
CA GLU A 94 9.69 -14.75 20.02
C GLU A 94 11.01 -13.98 19.88
N LEU A 95 11.35 -13.55 18.66
CA LEU A 95 12.55 -12.75 18.38
C LEU A 95 12.55 -11.44 19.17
N ALA A 96 11.43 -10.71 19.19
CA ALA A 96 11.29 -9.48 19.96
C ALA A 96 11.43 -9.73 21.46
N ALA A 97 10.87 -10.82 21.98
CA ALA A 97 10.99 -11.20 23.39
C ALA A 97 12.43 -11.59 23.77
N ASP A 98 13.15 -12.29 22.89
CA ASP A 98 14.55 -12.65 23.10
C ASP A 98 15.47 -11.42 23.10
N ILE A 99 15.26 -10.49 22.16
CA ILE A 99 15.96 -9.21 22.13
C ILE A 99 15.71 -8.41 23.42
N ALA A 100 14.45 -8.33 23.87
CA ALA A 100 14.10 -7.65 25.11
C ALA A 100 14.75 -8.29 26.37
N LYS A 101 15.04 -9.60 26.32
CA LYS A 101 15.75 -10.33 27.39
C LYS A 101 17.28 -10.30 27.25
N GLY A 102 17.82 -9.64 26.22
CA GLY A 102 19.26 -9.61 25.94
C GLY A 102 19.83 -10.95 25.47
N LEU A 103 18.98 -11.86 25.00
CA LEU A 103 19.38 -13.17 24.49
C LEU A 103 19.78 -13.06 23.02
N THR A 104 20.82 -13.78 22.60
CA THR A 104 21.16 -13.92 21.19
C THR A 104 20.15 -14.84 20.49
N PRO A 105 19.53 -14.40 19.37
CA PRO A 105 18.53 -15.22 18.70
C PRO A 105 19.11 -16.53 18.19
N LYS A 106 18.47 -17.65 18.52
CA LYS A 106 18.83 -18.96 17.95
C LYS A 106 18.46 -18.98 16.47
N ARG A 107 19.44 -19.16 15.59
CA ARG A 107 19.18 -19.36 14.15
C ARG A 107 18.25 -20.57 13.98
N PRO A 108 17.19 -20.46 13.15
CA PRO A 108 16.33 -21.60 12.87
C PRO A 108 17.18 -22.69 12.22
N GLY A 109 17.29 -23.83 12.89
CA GLY A 109 18.11 -24.94 12.46
C GLY A 109 17.60 -25.49 11.14
N ARG A 110 18.46 -25.48 10.11
CA ARG A 110 18.29 -26.33 8.93
C ARG A 110 18.22 -27.78 9.41
N ARG A 111 17.04 -28.37 9.38
CA ARG A 111 16.90 -29.83 9.34
C ARG A 111 17.18 -30.31 7.93
#